data_AF-A0A1C6FP26-F1
#
_entry.id   AF-A0A1C6FP26-F1
#
_cell.length_a   1.000
_cell.length_b   1.000
_cell.length_c   1.000
_cell.angle_alpha   90.00
_cell.angle_beta   90.00
_cell.angle_gamma   90.00
#
_symmetry.space_group_name_H-M   'P 1'
#
loop_
_entity.id
_entity.type
_entity.pdbx_description
1 polymer ?
#
loop_
_entity_poly.entity_id
_entity_poly.type
_entity_poly.pdbx_seq_one_letter_code
_entity_poly.pdbx_strand_id
1 'polypeptide(L)'
;MPYRTVKPAYPALEVEIACRQIKKKDIAKAVGISADYLSKKLTGRSGFTLDEALAIHEKYFSDVPVQVLFKKSGEVHSHSAKEN
;
A
#
# COMPACT_ATOMS: atom_id res chain seq x y z
N MET A 1 3.40 6.67 27.48
CA MET A 1 4.04 6.66 26.15
C MET A 1 2.96 6.93 25.11
N PRO A 2 2.81 8.16 24.58
CA PRO A 2 1.83 8.40 23.51
C PRO A 2 2.33 7.73 22.23
N TYR A 3 1.60 6.69 21.78
CA TYR A 3 1.85 6.08 20.48
C TYR A 3 1.63 7.13 19.40
N ARG A 4 2.71 7.51 18.70
CA ARG A 4 2.66 8.39 17.54
C ARG A 4 1.82 7.71 16.46
N THR A 5 0.56 8.09 16.36
CA THR A 5 -0.37 7.58 15.34
C THR A 5 -0.01 8.22 14.01
N VAL A 6 0.92 7.59 13.29
CA VAL A 6 1.28 8.03 11.93
C VAL A 6 0.16 7.55 11.02
N LYS A 7 -0.58 8.48 10.38
CA LYS A 7 -1.60 8.12 9.39
C LYS A 7 -0.90 7.39 8.23
N PRO A 8 -1.25 6.14 7.92
CA PRO A 8 -0.65 5.46 6.79
C PRO A 8 -1.12 6.10 5.50
N ALA A 9 -0.21 6.23 4.53
CA ALA A 9 -0.56 6.77 3.24
C ALA A 9 -1.49 5.80 2.48
N TYR A 10 -1.35 4.50 2.73
CA TYR A 10 -2.09 3.42 2.08
C TYR A 10 -2.84 2.56 3.12
N PRO A 11 -3.99 3.02 3.61
CA PRO A 11 -4.73 2.31 4.66
C PRO A 11 -5.26 0.95 4.19
N ALA A 12 -5.73 0.84 2.94
CA ALA A 12 -6.22 -0.42 2.38
C ALA A 12 -5.12 -1.49 2.31
N LEU A 13 -3.93 -1.10 1.83
CA LEU A 13 -2.76 -1.98 1.82
C LEU A 13 -2.37 -2.44 3.22
N GLU A 14 -2.37 -1.56 4.23
CA GLU A 14 -2.06 -1.99 5.60
C GLU A 14 -3.10 -2.94 6.19
N VAL A 15 -4.39 -2.72 5.91
CA VAL A 15 -5.46 -3.63 6.33
C VAL A 15 -5.30 -5.00 5.69
N GLU A 16 -5.07 -5.07 4.38
CA GLU A 16 -4.86 -6.34 3.67
C GLU A 16 -3.60 -7.08 4.18
N ILE A 17 -2.50 -6.35 4.41
CA ILE A 17 -1.28 -6.92 5.02
C ILE A 17 -1.58 -7.50 6.41
N ALA A 18 -2.37 -6.79 7.22
CA ALA A 18 -2.74 -7.23 8.56
C ALA A 18 -3.69 -8.44 8.53
N CYS A 19 -4.72 -8.42 7.68
CA CYS A 19 -5.68 -9.51 7.49
C CYS A 19 -4.99 -10.80 7.03
N ARG A 20 -4.07 -10.70 6.06
CA ARG A 20 -3.32 -11.86 5.54
C ARG A 20 -2.09 -12.23 6.37
N GLN A 21 -1.83 -11.50 7.46
CA GLN A 21 -0.64 -11.62 8.32
C GLN A 21 0.69 -11.63 7.55
N ILE A 22 0.76 -10.87 6.46
CA ILE A 22 1.98 -10.80 5.65
C ILE A 22 3.01 -9.96 6.39
N LYS A 23 4.22 -10.49 6.53
CA LYS A 23 5.31 -9.74 7.16
C LYS A 23 5.81 -8.67 6.20
N LYS A 24 5.93 -7.42 6.68
CA LYS A 24 6.54 -6.31 5.94
C LYS A 24 7.93 -6.66 5.40
N LYS A 25 8.67 -7.55 6.08
CA LYS A 25 9.97 -8.07 5.64
C LYS A 25 9.88 -8.95 4.37
N ASP A 26 8.84 -9.75 4.23
CA ASP A 26 8.63 -10.61 3.07
C ASP A 26 8.29 -9.81 1.83
N ILE A 27 7.41 -8.81 1.97
CA ILE A 27 7.09 -7.85 0.90
C ILE A 27 8.36 -7.12 0.45
N ALA A 28 9.15 -6.63 1.41
CA ALA A 28 10.41 -5.96 1.12
C ALA A 28 11.38 -6.87 0.37
N LYS A 29 11.50 -8.15 0.77
CA LYS A 29 12.34 -9.15 0.11
C LYS A 29 11.84 -9.49 -1.31
N ALA A 30 10.53 -9.54 -1.52
CA ALA A 30 9.95 -9.80 -2.83
C ALA A 30 10.23 -8.70 -3.84
N VAL A 31 10.24 -7.45 -3.39
CA VAL A 31 10.54 -6.27 -4.23
C VAL A 31 12.04 -5.97 -4.29
N GLY A 32 12.85 -6.60 -3.43
CA GLY A 32 14.29 -6.35 -3.35
C GLY A 32 14.67 -5.06 -2.62
N ILE A 33 13.78 -4.52 -1.79
CA ILE A 33 14.02 -3.32 -0.99
C ILE A 33 14.21 -3.65 0.49
N SER A 34 14.76 -2.70 1.25
CA SER A 34 14.88 -2.83 2.70
C SER A 34 13.53 -2.57 3.40
N ALA A 35 13.30 -3.24 4.54
CA ALA A 35 12.06 -3.08 5.32
C ALA A 35 11.86 -1.63 5.85
N ASP A 36 12.95 -0.91 6.15
CA ASP A 36 12.90 0.52 6.47
C ASP A 36 12.39 1.35 5.29
N TYR A 37 12.85 1.03 4.08
CA TYR A 37 12.45 1.70 2.85
C TYR A 37 10.97 1.45 2.54
N LEU A 38 10.51 0.21 2.69
CA LEU A 38 9.09 -0.13 2.58
C LEU A 38 8.25 0.66 3.61
N SER A 39 8.73 0.77 4.85
CA SER A 39 8.02 1.53 5.90
C SER A 39 7.92 3.02 5.59
N LYS A 40 8.98 3.61 5.01
CA LYS A 40 8.98 4.99 4.50
C LYS A 40 7.99 5.17 3.35
N LYS A 41 7.86 4.17 2.47
CA LYS A 41 6.87 4.18 1.39
C LYS A 41 5.43 4.10 1.92
N LEU A 42 5.17 3.17 2.84
CA LEU A 42 3.85 2.99 3.47
C LEU A 42 3.38 4.21 4.27
N THR A 43 4.32 4.93 4.89
CA THR A 43 4.05 6.19 5.60
C THR A 43 3.92 7.40 4.68
N GLY A 44 4.08 7.24 3.35
CA GLY A 44 3.91 8.30 2.37
C GLY A 44 5.11 9.22 2.20
N ARG A 45 6.27 8.92 2.81
CA ARG A 45 7.51 9.66 2.54
C ARG A 45 8.08 9.38 1.16
N SER A 46 7.69 8.26 0.54
CA SER A 46 8.14 7.87 -0.79
C SER A 46 7.02 7.11 -1.51
N GLY A 47 6.89 7.29 -2.82
CA GLY A 47 5.91 6.54 -3.62
C GLY A 47 6.37 5.11 -3.91
N PHE A 48 5.40 4.24 -4.20
CA PHE A 48 5.65 2.98 -4.87
C PHE A 48 5.79 3.20 -6.37
N THR A 49 6.76 2.55 -6.99
CA THR A 49 6.83 2.46 -8.44
C THR A 49 5.81 1.43 -8.93
N LEU A 50 5.34 1.59 -10.18
CA LEU A 50 4.35 0.69 -10.77
C LEU A 50 4.85 -0.77 -10.77
N ASP A 51 6.13 -0.97 -11.12
CA ASP A 51 6.79 -2.28 -11.11
C ASP A 51 6.74 -2.96 -9.73
N GLU A 52 7.10 -2.23 -8.67
CA GLU A 52 7.04 -2.74 -7.30
C GLU A 52 5.59 -3.08 -6.89
N ALA A 53 4.63 -2.22 -7.26
CA ALA A 53 3.23 -2.42 -6.93
C ALA A 53 2.66 -3.67 -7.62
N LEU A 54 3.01 -3.90 -8.90
CA LEU A 54 2.66 -5.11 -9.63
C LEU A 54 3.29 -6.35 -9.00
N ALA A 55 4.59 -6.31 -8.70
CA ALA A 55 5.28 -7.46 -8.09
C ALA A 55 4.66 -7.86 -6.74
N ILE A 56 4.26 -6.87 -5.91
CA ILE A 56 3.56 -7.11 -4.65
C ILE A 56 2.16 -7.68 -4.91
N HIS A 57 1.42 -7.08 -5.84
CA HIS A 57 0.07 -7.49 -6.19
C HIS A 57 0.04 -8.93 -6.71
N GLU A 58 0.83 -9.26 -7.73
CA GLU A 58 0.85 -10.59 -8.34
C GLU A 58 1.24 -11.68 -7.34
N LYS A 59 2.13 -11.35 -6.39
CA LYS A 59 2.67 -12.34 -5.44
C LYS A 59 1.83 -12.52 -4.17
N TYR A 60 1.16 -11.48 -3.70
CA TYR A 60 0.49 -11.47 -2.39
C TYR A 60 -0.99 -11.11 -2.44
N PHE A 61 -1.41 -10.32 -3.43
CA PHE A 61 -2.74 -9.73 -3.50
C PHE A 61 -3.38 -9.87 -4.88
N SER A 62 -3.20 -11.02 -5.53
CA SER A 62 -3.75 -11.28 -6.88
C SER A 62 -5.29 -11.28 -6.91
N ASP A 63 -5.91 -11.30 -5.74
CA ASP A 63 -7.36 -11.32 -5.51
C ASP A 63 -7.96 -9.90 -5.42
N VAL A 64 -7.15 -8.89 -5.11
CA VAL A 64 -7.60 -7.51 -4.88
C VAL A 64 -6.94 -6.58 -5.89
N PRO A 65 -7.69 -5.74 -6.62
CA PRO A 65 -7.11 -4.88 -7.64
C PRO A 65 -6.09 -3.90 -7.06
N VAL A 66 -4.96 -3.76 -7.76
CA VAL A 66 -3.85 -2.85 -7.39
C VAL A 66 -4.31 -1.41 -7.11
N GLN A 67 -5.34 -0.93 -7.82
CA GLN A 67 -5.91 0.41 -7.66
C GLN A 67 -6.57 0.60 -6.27
N VAL A 68 -7.11 -0.47 -5.68
CA VAL A 68 -7.74 -0.43 -4.36
C VAL A 68 -6.67 -0.54 -3.27
N LEU A 69 -5.69 -1.43 -3.45
CA LEU A 69 -4.56 -1.59 -2.51
C LEU A 69 -3.78 -0.28 -2.35
N PHE A 70 -3.38 0.33 -3.45
CA PHE A 70 -2.54 1.53 -3.44
C PHE A 70 -3.35 2.84 -3.42
N LYS A 71 -4.63 2.79 -3.00
CA LYS A 71 -5.45 3.98 -2.82
C LYS A 71 -4.91 4.83 -1.67
N LYS A 72 -4.54 6.08 -1.96
CA LYS A 72 -4.03 7.02 -0.95
C LYS A 72 -5.16 7.63 -0.13
N SER A 73 -4.94 7.81 1.17
CA SER A 73 -5.93 8.39 2.10
C SER A 73 -6.29 9.87 1.84
N GLY A 74 -5.66 10.52 0.85
CA GLY A 74 -5.93 11.90 0.44
C GLY A 74 -6.36 12.06 -1.02
N GLU A 75 -6.47 10.96 -1.77
CA GLU A 75 -6.97 11.03 -3.14
C GLU A 75 -8.49 10.98 -3.13
N VAL A 76 -9.09 12.17 -3.01
CA VAL A 76 -10.50 12.40 -3.29
C VAL A 76 -10.67 12.22 -4.80
N HIS A 77 -10.79 10.98 -5.27
CA HIS A 77 -11.32 10.74 -6.61
C HIS A 77 -12.82 11.02 -6.53
N SER A 78 -13.17 12.30 -6.61
CA SER A 78 -14.51 12.75 -6.95
C SER A 78 -14.79 12.28 -8.38
N HIS A 79 -15.23 11.03 -8.53
CA HIS A 79 -16.06 10.66 -9.68
C HIS A 79 -17.40 11.36 -9.49
N SER A 80 -17.45 12.64 -9.90
CA SER A 80 -18.73 13.25 -10.24
C SER A 80 -19.27 12.46 -11.42
N ALA A 81 -20.47 11.90 -11.23
CA ALA A 81 -21.30 11.34 -12.28
C ALA A 81 -21.34 12.28 -13.50
N LYS A 82 -21.21 11.69 -14.69
CA LYS A 82 -21.72 12.24 -15.94
C LYS A 82 -22.39 11.08 -16.68
N GLU A 83 -23.65 10.91 -16.34
CA GLU A 83 -24.70 10.27 -17.15
C GLU A 83 -24.80 11.03 -18.49
N ASN A 84 -24.77 10.31 -19.61
CA ASN A 84 -25.46 10.65 -20.87
C ASN A 84 -25.50 9.43 -21.80
#